data_AF-A0A948B3R9-F1
#
_entry.id   AF-A0A948B3R9-F1
#
_cell.length_a   1.000
_cell.length_b   1.000
_cell.length_c   1.000
_cell.angle_alpha   90.00
_cell.angle_beta   90.00
_cell.angle_gamma   90.00
#
_symmetry.space_group_name_H-M   'P 1'
#
loop_
_entity.id
_entity.type
_entity.pdbx_description
1 polymer ?
#
loop_
_entity_poly.entity_id
_entity_poly.type
_entity_poly.pdbx_seq_one_letter_code
_entity_poly.pdbx_strand_id
1 'polypeptide(L)'
;DLVLTNARRKVRVEPAFPQRGASAKILYDAAQGPLFYSSPVYLHLGVDAFTSALVDAPMTYNASSGLWEYDYVVPVSTTTRLAFVFRDAANTNWDNNYTYNWQALLDDMPYVPDEAPAPRLVVAGSPVITDNPAPQNNVGDNFDFVTNGLPLEARDMSGFGDFGQLYFNYDATNLYVGGIGADLGGSNNVFVLFLGLDTLADDAESLWHKNGLPQTLDQMHNLTFVEPMDLAIVFGSEWGDGPAYTNLTYAGYNFGQGIYYLSTNSTKFTAVTNARLSQFDGAGFSPCVSGDDDGDERTDRWEAGLPWSALNAPGGSTSVTWILVGGVMASRSTNGNDRYLSATYIGDRAFGTRDEYGNFGYNFVTLAPVKIALEHGDEDNDGLPNGWEHAYFDSVIAGAAADDPDEDGMDNESEYVAGTRPNDEFSVFRAQALGEPAADGFVLRWSSESNRTYAVYGATNLQAAFEEKAADLPATPPSNVYTADVGVAQGGFFRVSVSR
;
A
#
# COMPACT_ATOMS: atom_id res chain seq x y z
N ASP A 1 5.89 9.91 -3.96
CA ASP A 1 6.81 9.51 -5.05
C ASP A 1 6.36 8.21 -5.71
N LEU A 2 5.98 8.26 -6.99
CA LEU A 2 5.48 7.13 -7.80
C LEU A 2 6.64 6.22 -8.33
N VAL A 3 7.64 5.97 -7.48
CA VAL A 3 8.90 5.27 -7.86
C VAL A 3 8.88 3.79 -7.41
N LEU A 4 7.82 3.35 -6.72
CA LEU A 4 7.82 2.13 -5.92
C LEU A 4 7.95 0.82 -6.74
N THR A 5 7.53 0.76 -8.01
CA THR A 5 7.50 -0.51 -8.78
C THR A 5 8.21 -0.49 -10.13
N ASN A 6 9.06 0.52 -10.38
CA ASN A 6 9.67 0.74 -11.70
C ASN A 6 10.40 -0.49 -12.30
N ALA A 7 10.70 -1.56 -11.58
CA ALA A 7 11.29 -2.75 -12.19
C ALA A 7 10.29 -3.69 -12.89
N ARG A 8 8.97 -3.59 -12.63
CA ARG A 8 8.03 -4.70 -12.91
C ARG A 8 7.05 -4.49 -14.05
N ARG A 9 6.88 -3.25 -14.51
CA ARG A 9 5.92 -2.95 -15.58
C ARG A 9 6.39 -3.35 -16.95
N LYS A 10 5.48 -3.96 -17.70
CA LYS A 10 5.64 -4.33 -19.10
C LYS A 10 5.65 -3.09 -19.99
N VAL A 11 4.80 -2.11 -19.69
CA VAL A 11 4.71 -0.84 -20.44
C VAL A 11 4.72 0.32 -19.47
N ARG A 12 5.54 1.34 -19.77
CA ARG A 12 5.63 2.56 -18.97
C ARG A 12 5.62 3.80 -19.83
N VAL A 13 5.04 4.85 -19.26
CA VAL A 13 5.15 6.21 -19.77
C VAL A 13 5.75 7.05 -18.65
N GLU A 14 6.78 7.83 -18.96
CA GLU A 14 7.48 8.69 -18.01
C GLU A 14 7.43 10.15 -18.50
N PRO A 15 6.89 11.09 -17.70
CA PRO A 15 6.15 10.84 -16.46
C PRO A 15 4.83 10.08 -16.75
N ALA A 16 4.27 9.40 -15.74
CA ALA A 16 3.05 8.59 -15.88
C ALA A 16 1.87 9.36 -16.49
N PHE A 17 1.83 10.66 -16.20
CA PHE A 17 0.92 11.63 -16.80
C PHE A 17 1.74 12.66 -17.57
N PRO A 18 2.01 12.44 -18.87
CA PRO A 18 2.84 13.34 -19.63
C PRO A 18 2.10 14.65 -19.94
N GLN A 19 2.83 15.76 -19.81
CA GLN A 19 2.29 17.10 -20.02
C GLN A 19 2.41 17.53 -21.48
N ARG A 20 1.42 18.27 -21.98
CA ARG A 20 1.43 18.86 -23.32
C ARG A 20 2.64 19.76 -23.53
N GLY A 21 3.37 19.55 -24.62
CA GLY A 21 4.56 20.32 -24.96
C GLY A 21 5.80 19.94 -24.14
N ALA A 22 5.69 19.04 -23.16
CA ALA A 22 6.82 18.51 -22.42
C ALA A 22 7.38 17.24 -23.06
N SER A 23 8.63 16.93 -22.73
CA SER A 23 9.25 15.66 -23.07
C SER A 23 8.62 14.53 -22.27
N ALA A 24 8.45 13.38 -22.91
CA ALA A 24 8.02 12.14 -22.30
C ALA A 24 8.76 10.96 -22.92
N LYS A 25 8.73 9.83 -22.23
CA LYS A 25 9.36 8.58 -22.66
C LYS A 25 8.37 7.43 -22.58
N ILE A 26 8.40 6.52 -23.56
CA ILE A 26 7.74 5.22 -23.48
C ILE A 26 8.80 4.14 -23.30
N LEU A 27 8.59 3.26 -22.32
CA LEU A 27 9.44 2.09 -22.05
C LEU A 27 8.62 0.80 -22.24
N TYR A 28 9.23 -0.22 -22.81
CA TYR A 28 8.59 -1.49 -23.12
C TYR A 28 9.48 -2.69 -22.81
N ASP A 29 8.99 -3.60 -21.98
CA ASP A 29 9.58 -4.91 -21.76
C ASP A 29 9.05 -5.91 -22.79
N ALA A 30 9.77 -6.01 -23.91
CA ALA A 30 9.44 -6.97 -24.95
C ALA A 30 9.58 -8.42 -24.49
N ALA A 31 10.42 -8.70 -23.47
CA ALA A 31 10.69 -10.07 -23.01
C ALA A 31 9.45 -10.72 -22.38
N GLN A 32 8.54 -9.91 -21.83
CA GLN A 32 7.26 -10.34 -21.28
C GLN A 32 6.11 -10.37 -22.32
N GLY A 33 6.41 -10.08 -23.59
CA GLY A 33 5.42 -9.86 -24.63
C GLY A 33 5.55 -10.77 -25.85
N PRO A 34 4.61 -10.66 -26.81
CA PRO A 34 4.66 -11.38 -28.08
C PRO A 34 5.83 -10.96 -28.97
N LEU A 35 6.57 -9.90 -28.57
CA LEU A 35 7.70 -9.33 -29.27
C LEU A 35 9.05 -9.71 -28.65
N PHE A 36 9.13 -10.73 -27.77
CA PHE A 36 10.36 -11.11 -27.06
C PHE A 36 11.58 -11.41 -27.95
N TYR A 37 11.36 -11.76 -29.22
CA TYR A 37 12.39 -12.04 -30.23
C TYR A 37 12.70 -10.84 -31.14
N SER A 38 11.98 -9.73 -31.01
CA SER A 38 12.08 -8.59 -31.92
C SER A 38 13.30 -7.73 -31.61
N SER A 39 14.06 -7.36 -32.65
CA SER A 39 15.17 -6.42 -32.54
C SER A 39 15.41 -5.72 -33.90
N PRO A 40 15.13 -4.40 -34.02
CA PRO A 40 14.52 -3.55 -33.01
C PRO A 40 13.02 -3.82 -32.84
N VAL A 41 12.46 -3.43 -31.68
CA VAL A 41 11.03 -3.20 -31.51
C VAL A 41 10.68 -1.83 -32.08
N TYR A 42 9.52 -1.70 -32.74
CA TYR A 42 8.99 -0.43 -33.22
C TYR A 42 7.85 0.05 -32.32
N LEU A 43 7.83 1.34 -32.03
CA LEU A 43 6.71 2.04 -31.41
C LEU A 43 5.84 2.64 -32.52
N HIS A 44 4.55 2.33 -32.49
CA HIS A 44 3.52 3.05 -33.23
C HIS A 44 2.69 3.85 -32.23
N LEU A 45 2.90 5.16 -32.18
CA LEU A 45 2.28 6.07 -31.22
C LEU A 45 1.44 7.10 -31.96
N GLY A 46 0.24 7.35 -31.44
CA GLY A 46 -0.69 8.36 -31.90
C GLY A 46 -1.34 9.09 -30.72
N VAL A 47 -2.18 10.05 -31.07
CA VAL A 47 -2.93 10.86 -30.12
C VAL A 47 -4.43 10.57 -30.24
N ASP A 48 -5.14 10.72 -29.13
CA ASP A 48 -6.60 10.65 -29.04
C ASP A 48 -7.16 9.40 -29.73
N ALA A 49 -6.74 8.22 -29.25
CA ALA A 49 -7.11 6.91 -29.81
C ALA A 49 -6.74 6.73 -31.30
N PHE A 50 -5.52 7.13 -31.67
CA PHE A 50 -4.99 7.07 -33.04
C PHE A 50 -5.78 7.90 -34.09
N THR A 51 -6.50 8.95 -33.68
CA THR A 51 -7.07 9.91 -34.64
C THR A 51 -6.00 10.57 -35.49
N SER A 52 -4.77 10.70 -34.98
CA SER A 52 -3.59 10.98 -35.79
C SER A 52 -2.37 10.19 -35.28
N ALA A 53 -1.54 9.75 -36.22
CA ALA A 53 -0.27 9.10 -35.92
C ALA A 53 0.80 10.17 -35.62
N LEU A 54 1.51 9.99 -34.51
CA LEU A 54 2.59 10.86 -34.07
C LEU A 54 3.94 10.31 -34.51
N VAL A 55 4.15 9.00 -34.34
CA VAL A 55 5.40 8.34 -34.71
C VAL A 55 5.16 6.85 -35.05
N ASP A 56 5.94 6.35 -36.01
CA ASP A 56 6.16 4.93 -36.24
C ASP A 56 7.67 4.72 -36.43
N ALA A 57 8.38 4.37 -35.35
CA ALA A 57 9.84 4.42 -35.32
C ALA A 57 10.45 3.29 -34.48
N PRO A 58 11.70 2.86 -34.78
CA PRO A 58 12.40 1.90 -33.96
C PRO A 58 12.71 2.49 -32.57
N MET A 59 12.51 1.69 -31.54
CA MET A 59 12.91 2.00 -30.17
C MET A 59 14.38 1.66 -29.94
N THR A 60 14.97 2.26 -28.91
CA THR A 60 16.36 1.99 -28.51
C THR A 60 16.38 1.02 -27.33
N TYR A 61 17.10 -0.10 -27.44
CA TYR A 61 17.26 -1.01 -26.30
C TYR A 61 18.27 -0.43 -25.30
N ASN A 62 17.86 -0.29 -24.05
CA ASN A 62 18.70 0.13 -22.94
C ASN A 62 19.09 -1.09 -22.09
N ALA A 63 20.36 -1.49 -22.18
CA ALA A 63 20.86 -2.67 -21.47
C ALA A 63 20.89 -2.51 -19.94
N SER A 64 20.87 -1.27 -19.42
CA SER A 64 20.86 -1.00 -17.99
C SER A 64 19.48 -1.19 -17.38
N SER A 65 18.41 -0.80 -18.09
CA SER A 65 17.02 -1.00 -17.66
C SER A 65 16.45 -2.34 -18.13
N GLY A 66 17.03 -2.93 -19.18
CA GLY A 66 16.50 -4.13 -19.83
C GLY A 66 15.33 -3.85 -20.78
N LEU A 67 15.04 -2.58 -21.09
CA LEU A 67 13.82 -2.15 -21.78
C LEU A 67 14.11 -1.52 -23.14
N TRP A 68 13.10 -1.55 -24.01
CA TRP A 68 13.05 -0.71 -25.21
C TRP A 68 12.52 0.67 -24.84
N GLU A 69 13.22 1.74 -25.20
CA GLU A 69 12.89 3.11 -24.84
C GLU A 69 12.71 4.00 -26.08
N TYR A 70 11.76 4.93 -26.00
CA TYR A 70 11.55 5.97 -27.01
C TYR A 70 11.16 7.30 -26.37
N ASP A 71 12.01 8.32 -26.57
CA ASP A 71 11.74 9.70 -26.15
C ASP A 71 10.96 10.47 -27.23
N TYR A 72 9.99 11.26 -26.81
CA TYR A 72 9.16 12.09 -27.67
C TYR A 72 8.72 13.36 -26.93
N VAL A 73 8.13 14.29 -27.67
CA VAL A 73 7.47 15.47 -27.08
C VAL A 73 5.97 15.32 -27.29
N VAL A 74 5.19 15.46 -26.22
CA VAL A 74 3.73 15.39 -26.30
C VAL A 74 3.22 16.57 -27.13
N PRO A 75 2.47 16.35 -28.22
CA PRO A 75 1.91 17.45 -28.99
C PRO A 75 0.96 18.29 -28.13
N VAL A 76 1.04 19.61 -28.25
CA VAL A 76 0.10 20.53 -27.56
C VAL A 76 -1.35 20.35 -28.01
N SER A 77 -1.56 19.75 -29.18
CA SER A 77 -2.88 19.45 -29.75
C SER A 77 -3.55 18.20 -29.18
N THR A 78 -2.83 17.33 -28.46
CA THR A 78 -3.35 16.04 -27.94
C THR A 78 -4.49 16.28 -26.97
N THR A 79 -5.74 16.02 -27.31
CA THR A 79 -6.88 16.52 -26.52
C THR A 79 -7.16 15.73 -25.24
N THR A 80 -6.95 14.42 -25.23
CA THR A 80 -7.43 13.51 -24.18
C THR A 80 -6.36 12.57 -23.68
N ARG A 81 -5.63 11.91 -24.59
CA ARG A 81 -4.70 10.83 -24.25
C ARG A 81 -3.74 10.51 -25.38
N LEU A 82 -2.68 9.81 -25.03
CA LEU A 82 -1.82 9.10 -25.97
C LEU A 82 -2.35 7.68 -26.15
N ALA A 83 -2.21 7.16 -27.37
CA ALA A 83 -2.50 5.76 -27.69
C ALA A 83 -1.32 5.18 -28.46
N PHE A 84 -0.86 3.99 -28.08
CA PHE A 84 0.32 3.40 -28.68
C PHE A 84 0.27 1.88 -28.66
N VAL A 85 1.03 1.29 -29.58
CA VAL A 85 1.21 -0.15 -29.71
C VAL A 85 2.64 -0.42 -30.14
N PHE A 86 3.09 -1.65 -29.92
CA PHE A 86 4.42 -2.09 -30.32
C PHE A 86 4.32 -3.07 -31.47
N ARG A 87 5.31 -3.10 -32.35
CA ARG A 87 5.37 -4.06 -33.46
C ARG A 87 6.79 -4.51 -33.75
N ASP A 88 6.90 -5.63 -34.45
CA ASP A 88 8.17 -6.06 -35.03
C ASP A 88 8.54 -5.19 -36.26
N ALA A 89 9.82 -5.24 -36.65
CA ALA A 89 10.32 -4.51 -37.82
C ALA A 89 9.62 -4.92 -39.12
N ALA A 90 9.18 -6.19 -39.22
CA ALA A 90 8.49 -6.74 -40.38
C ALA A 90 7.02 -6.32 -40.50
N ASN A 91 6.47 -5.68 -39.46
CA ASN A 91 5.06 -5.28 -39.37
C ASN A 91 4.08 -6.48 -39.45
N THR A 92 4.50 -7.62 -38.93
CA THR A 92 3.74 -8.88 -38.93
C THR A 92 3.23 -9.26 -37.54
N ASN A 93 3.94 -8.88 -36.49
CA ASN A 93 3.56 -9.15 -35.11
C ASN A 93 3.39 -7.84 -34.36
N TRP A 94 2.36 -7.79 -33.52
CA TRP A 94 1.98 -6.61 -32.75
C TRP A 94 1.73 -6.97 -31.29
N ASP A 95 2.12 -6.07 -30.39
CA ASP A 95 1.61 -5.99 -29.04
C ASP A 95 0.67 -4.77 -28.95
N ASN A 96 -0.61 -5.02 -29.25
CA ASN A 96 -1.67 -4.02 -29.25
C ASN A 96 -2.58 -4.13 -28.02
N ASN A 97 -2.07 -4.72 -26.94
CA ASN A 97 -2.81 -4.96 -25.70
C ASN A 97 -4.21 -5.54 -25.95
N TYR A 98 -4.29 -6.68 -26.65
CA TYR A 98 -5.55 -7.36 -26.98
C TYR A 98 -6.56 -6.46 -27.72
N THR A 99 -6.10 -5.66 -28.69
CA THR A 99 -6.88 -4.69 -29.49
C THR A 99 -7.30 -3.39 -28.78
N TYR A 100 -7.09 -3.28 -27.47
CA TYR A 100 -7.43 -2.08 -26.70
C TYR A 100 -6.40 -0.95 -26.86
N ASN A 101 -5.20 -1.30 -27.33
CA ASN A 101 -4.02 -0.44 -27.40
C ASN A 101 -3.55 0.04 -26.03
N TRP A 102 -2.26 0.33 -25.90
CA TRP A 102 -1.74 0.97 -24.71
C TRP A 102 -2.10 2.45 -24.72
N GLN A 103 -2.35 3.02 -23.54
CA GLN A 103 -2.80 4.40 -23.42
C GLN A 103 -2.14 5.08 -22.23
N ALA A 104 -1.95 6.39 -22.33
CA ALA A 104 -1.55 7.24 -21.22
C ALA A 104 -2.40 8.52 -21.20
N LEU A 105 -2.99 8.82 -20.06
CA LEU A 105 -3.75 10.05 -19.85
C LEU A 105 -2.81 11.22 -19.62
N LEU A 106 -3.21 12.42 -20.07
CA LEU A 106 -2.44 13.63 -19.85
C LEU A 106 -2.69 14.22 -18.45
N ASP A 107 -1.71 14.97 -17.93
CA ASP A 107 -1.75 15.61 -16.60
C ASP A 107 -2.62 16.89 -16.53
N ASP A 108 -3.35 17.23 -17.60
CA ASP A 108 -4.19 18.44 -17.65
C ASP A 108 -5.67 18.17 -17.33
N MET A 109 -5.99 17.00 -16.77
CA MET A 109 -7.34 16.72 -16.28
C MET A 109 -7.68 17.70 -15.14
N PRO A 110 -8.79 18.46 -15.24
CA PRO A 110 -9.08 19.63 -14.40
C PRO A 110 -9.29 19.31 -12.92
N TYR A 111 -9.29 18.03 -12.56
CA TYR A 111 -9.44 17.56 -11.19
C TYR A 111 -8.08 17.21 -10.60
N VAL A 112 -7.56 18.11 -9.77
CA VAL A 112 -6.51 17.84 -8.80
C VAL A 112 -7.26 17.53 -7.49
N PRO A 113 -7.33 16.27 -7.03
CA PRO A 113 -7.77 16.00 -5.66
C PRO A 113 -6.87 16.81 -4.70
N ASP A 114 -7.37 17.10 -3.50
CA ASP A 114 -6.55 17.66 -2.41
C ASP A 114 -5.28 16.84 -2.15
N GLU A 115 -4.41 17.30 -1.24
CA GLU A 115 -3.18 16.61 -0.85
C GLU A 115 -3.33 15.08 -0.76
N ALA A 116 -2.26 14.36 -1.11
CA ALA A 116 -2.19 12.90 -1.01
C ALA A 116 -2.74 12.47 0.37
N PRO A 117 -3.49 11.35 0.43
CA PRO A 117 -4.06 10.93 1.70
C PRO A 117 -2.92 10.74 2.72
N ALA A 118 -3.16 11.15 3.96
CA ALA A 118 -2.20 10.91 5.03
C ALA A 118 -1.88 9.41 5.10
N PRO A 119 -0.60 9.02 5.21
CA PRO A 119 -0.24 7.61 5.26
C PRO A 119 -0.95 6.92 6.43
N ARG A 120 -1.50 5.74 6.16
CA ARG A 120 -2.18 4.89 7.17
C ARG A 120 -1.28 3.72 7.50
N LEU A 121 -1.37 3.20 8.72
CA LEU A 121 -0.49 2.14 9.21
C LEU A 121 -1.22 0.79 9.25
N VAL A 122 -0.56 -0.26 8.75
CA VAL A 122 -0.98 -1.65 9.03
C VAL A 122 -0.51 -2.02 10.43
N VAL A 123 -1.43 -2.30 11.35
CA VAL A 123 -1.15 -2.51 12.77
C VAL A 123 -1.39 -3.94 13.23
N ALA A 124 -0.70 -4.39 14.28
CA ALA A 124 -0.89 -5.74 14.81
C ALA A 124 -2.35 -5.96 15.30
N GLY A 125 -3.00 -7.02 14.81
CA GLY A 125 -4.36 -7.41 15.18
C GLY A 125 -4.82 -8.68 14.46
N SER A 126 -5.69 -9.45 15.13
CA SER A 126 -6.21 -10.74 14.64
C SER A 126 -7.75 -10.74 14.63
N PRO A 127 -8.38 -9.96 13.74
CA PRO A 127 -9.84 -9.96 13.62
C PRO A 127 -10.38 -11.35 13.30
N VAL A 128 -11.54 -11.69 13.87
CA VAL A 128 -12.13 -13.03 13.75
C VAL A 128 -13.12 -13.08 12.60
N ILE A 129 -12.65 -13.55 11.45
CA ILE A 129 -13.48 -13.68 10.24
C ILE A 129 -14.12 -15.07 10.20
N THR A 130 -15.45 -15.11 10.10
CA THR A 130 -16.22 -16.35 10.07
C THR A 130 -15.94 -17.17 8.81
N ASP A 131 -15.65 -18.47 9.01
CA ASP A 131 -15.26 -19.40 7.93
C ASP A 131 -16.47 -19.99 7.15
N ASN A 132 -17.70 -19.72 7.59
CA ASN A 132 -18.91 -20.37 7.07
C ASN A 132 -19.92 -19.34 6.55
N PRO A 133 -20.27 -19.32 5.25
CA PRO A 133 -21.29 -18.43 4.73
C PRO A 133 -22.63 -18.67 5.43
N ALA A 134 -23.07 -17.70 6.23
CA ALA A 134 -24.49 -17.55 6.47
C ALA A 134 -25.15 -17.13 5.16
N PRO A 135 -26.46 -17.36 5.01
CA PRO A 135 -27.21 -16.77 3.90
C PRO A 135 -27.20 -15.25 3.93
N GLN A 136 -26.82 -14.59 5.03
CA GLN A 136 -26.67 -13.13 5.19
C GLN A 136 -25.67 -12.84 6.33
N ASN A 137 -26.10 -12.61 7.58
CA ASN A 137 -25.16 -12.42 8.72
C ASN A 137 -24.98 -13.71 9.55
N ASN A 138 -23.79 -13.91 10.16
CA ASN A 138 -23.71 -14.80 11.32
C ASN A 138 -23.93 -14.01 12.61
N VAL A 139 -24.75 -14.57 13.50
CA VAL A 139 -24.93 -14.00 14.84
C VAL A 139 -23.58 -14.00 15.57
N GLY A 140 -23.15 -12.83 16.00
CA GLY A 140 -21.86 -12.62 16.64
C GLY A 140 -20.79 -12.02 15.73
N ASP A 141 -21.00 -11.98 14.40
CA ASP A 141 -20.09 -11.26 13.50
C ASP A 141 -20.06 -9.78 13.89
N ASN A 142 -18.87 -9.20 13.97
CA ASN A 142 -18.69 -7.81 14.35
C ASN A 142 -17.40 -7.28 13.73
N PHE A 143 -17.36 -5.98 13.43
CA PHE A 143 -16.12 -5.35 13.02
C PHE A 143 -15.17 -5.28 14.23
N ASP A 144 -14.10 -6.07 14.25
CA ASP A 144 -13.20 -6.23 15.41
C ASP A 144 -11.73 -5.87 15.14
N PHE A 145 -11.50 -5.09 14.09
CA PHE A 145 -10.19 -4.50 13.76
C PHE A 145 -9.64 -3.61 14.87
N VAL A 146 -8.31 -3.60 15.01
CA VAL A 146 -7.62 -2.60 15.83
C VAL A 146 -7.50 -1.33 15.00
N THR A 147 -8.11 -0.24 15.47
CA THR A 147 -8.31 0.98 14.67
C THR A 147 -7.27 2.08 14.89
N ASN A 148 -6.22 1.83 15.67
CA ASN A 148 -5.21 2.84 15.96
C ASN A 148 -4.38 3.22 14.73
N GLY A 149 -4.24 2.36 13.72
CA GLY A 149 -3.55 2.66 12.45
C GLY A 149 -4.20 3.75 11.57
N LEU A 150 -5.33 4.30 12.02
CA LEU A 150 -6.17 5.32 11.38
C LEU A 150 -6.82 4.88 10.06
N PRO A 151 -8.04 5.33 9.75
CA PRO A 151 -8.78 4.85 8.59
C PRO A 151 -8.29 5.44 7.27
N LEU A 152 -8.25 4.63 6.23
CA LEU A 152 -8.24 5.10 4.84
C LEU A 152 -9.68 5.32 4.38
N GLU A 153 -9.96 6.49 3.80
CA GLU A 153 -11.31 6.91 3.40
C GLU A 153 -11.39 7.15 1.89
N ALA A 154 -12.62 7.10 1.36
CA ALA A 154 -12.88 7.38 -0.04
C ALA A 154 -12.63 8.86 -0.40
N ARG A 155 -12.34 9.13 -1.67
CA ARG A 155 -12.02 10.45 -2.22
C ARG A 155 -13.01 10.87 -3.30
N ASP A 156 -12.99 12.18 -3.63
CA ASP A 156 -13.84 12.87 -4.61
C ASP A 156 -15.31 12.98 -4.20
N MET A 157 -15.91 11.88 -3.74
CA MET A 157 -17.26 11.81 -3.18
C MET A 157 -18.36 12.39 -4.08
N SER A 158 -18.06 12.64 -5.36
CA SER A 158 -19.00 13.21 -6.33
C SER A 158 -19.77 12.12 -7.10
N GLY A 159 -19.32 10.88 -7.00
CA GLY A 159 -19.97 9.74 -7.62
C GLY A 159 -21.02 9.13 -6.69
N PHE A 160 -21.41 7.88 -6.99
CA PHE A 160 -22.25 7.10 -6.09
C PHE A 160 -21.43 6.28 -5.09
N GLY A 161 -22.02 6.05 -3.92
CA GLY A 161 -21.52 5.22 -2.85
C GLY A 161 -20.32 5.81 -2.08
N ASP A 162 -19.94 5.10 -1.03
CA ASP A 162 -18.88 5.41 -0.09
C ASP A 162 -18.28 4.10 0.45
N PHE A 163 -16.95 3.97 0.48
CA PHE A 163 -16.30 2.81 1.11
C PHE A 163 -16.34 2.87 2.64
N GLY A 164 -16.74 4.02 3.19
CA GLY A 164 -16.63 4.31 4.61
C GLY A 164 -15.16 4.39 5.04
N GLN A 165 -14.87 3.75 6.16
CA GLN A 165 -13.54 3.75 6.77
C GLN A 165 -12.89 2.37 6.62
N LEU A 166 -11.73 2.32 5.96
CA LEU A 166 -10.94 1.11 5.77
C LEU A 166 -9.79 1.03 6.78
N TYR A 167 -9.61 -0.15 7.37
CA TYR A 167 -8.56 -0.44 8.34
C TYR A 167 -7.73 -1.66 7.89
N PHE A 168 -6.48 -1.70 8.35
CA PHE A 168 -5.51 -2.72 7.97
C PHE A 168 -4.87 -3.31 9.22
N ASN A 169 -5.01 -4.62 9.38
CA ASN A 169 -4.42 -5.36 10.49
C ASN A 169 -3.51 -6.47 9.99
N TYR A 170 -2.65 -6.98 10.87
CA TYR A 170 -1.92 -8.20 10.59
C TYR A 170 -1.66 -9.05 11.84
N ASP A 171 -1.49 -10.34 11.59
CA ASP A 171 -0.93 -11.27 12.58
C ASP A 171 0.15 -12.16 11.96
N ALA A 172 0.55 -13.19 12.69
CA ALA A 172 1.58 -14.14 12.26
C ALA A 172 1.21 -14.91 10.98
N THR A 173 -0.06 -14.94 10.58
CA THR A 173 -0.60 -15.81 9.54
C THR A 173 -1.30 -15.07 8.41
N ASN A 174 -1.91 -13.92 8.66
CA ASN A 174 -2.67 -13.17 7.67
C ASN A 174 -2.38 -11.66 7.70
N LEU A 175 -2.53 -11.05 6.52
CA LEU A 175 -2.92 -9.66 6.36
C LEU A 175 -4.44 -9.58 6.44
N TYR A 176 -4.96 -8.53 7.07
CA TYR A 176 -6.39 -8.28 7.17
C TYR A 176 -6.72 -6.90 6.60
N VAL A 177 -7.81 -6.82 5.85
CA VAL A 177 -8.39 -5.57 5.34
C VAL A 177 -9.87 -5.60 5.64
N GLY A 178 -10.40 -4.53 6.20
CA GLY A 178 -11.82 -4.46 6.53
C GLY A 178 -12.34 -3.04 6.46
N GLY A 179 -13.66 -2.91 6.36
CA GLY A 179 -14.31 -1.62 6.30
C GLY A 179 -15.56 -1.54 7.17
N ILE A 180 -15.85 -0.31 7.62
CA ILE A 180 -17.04 0.02 8.41
C ILE A 180 -17.70 1.29 7.87
N GLY A 181 -19.03 1.30 7.84
CA GLY A 181 -19.81 2.42 7.32
C GLY A 181 -19.78 2.50 5.81
N ALA A 182 -19.64 1.36 5.13
CA ALA A 182 -19.74 1.28 3.69
C ALA A 182 -21.18 1.57 3.24
N ASP A 183 -21.35 2.30 2.14
CA ASP A 183 -22.63 2.54 1.49
C ASP A 183 -22.47 2.34 -0.02
N LEU A 184 -23.15 1.36 -0.59
CA LEU A 184 -23.07 1.08 -2.03
C LEU A 184 -23.68 2.18 -2.91
N GLY A 185 -24.40 3.15 -2.33
CA GLY A 185 -25.08 4.22 -3.07
C GLY A 185 -26.22 3.70 -3.94
N GLY A 186 -26.80 2.55 -3.59
CA GLY A 186 -27.87 1.89 -4.33
C GLY A 186 -27.82 0.37 -4.19
N SER A 187 -28.86 -0.31 -4.69
CA SER A 187 -28.99 -1.77 -4.59
C SER A 187 -28.37 -2.53 -5.77
N ASN A 188 -27.71 -1.85 -6.69
CA ASN A 188 -27.24 -2.42 -7.96
C ASN A 188 -25.77 -2.13 -8.24
N ASN A 189 -24.99 -2.01 -7.18
CA ASN A 189 -23.57 -1.66 -7.21
C ASN A 189 -22.75 -2.66 -6.40
N VAL A 190 -21.45 -2.68 -6.63
CA VAL A 190 -20.47 -3.47 -5.86
C VAL A 190 -19.22 -2.63 -5.63
N PHE A 191 -18.54 -2.94 -4.54
CA PHE A 191 -17.19 -2.46 -4.26
C PHE A 191 -16.17 -3.39 -4.90
N VAL A 192 -15.09 -2.80 -5.41
CA VAL A 192 -13.90 -3.54 -5.83
C VAL A 192 -12.69 -2.85 -5.23
N LEU A 193 -12.04 -3.51 -4.28
CA LEU A 193 -10.77 -3.09 -3.70
C LEU A 193 -9.64 -3.89 -4.33
N PHE A 194 -8.57 -3.23 -4.70
CA PHE A 194 -7.38 -3.79 -5.31
C PHE A 194 -6.21 -3.66 -4.35
N LEU A 195 -5.37 -4.69 -4.28
CA LEU A 195 -4.14 -4.69 -3.50
C LEU A 195 -2.95 -5.04 -4.40
N GLY A 196 -1.86 -4.28 -4.27
CA GLY A 196 -0.56 -4.59 -4.85
C GLY A 196 0.48 -4.82 -3.74
N LEU A 197 1.38 -5.80 -3.93
CA LEU A 197 2.46 -6.14 -3.00
C LEU A 197 3.74 -6.50 -3.76
N ASP A 198 4.90 -6.26 -3.15
CA ASP A 198 6.20 -6.66 -3.73
C ASP A 198 6.50 -8.15 -3.66
N THR A 199 5.71 -8.92 -2.93
CA THR A 199 5.96 -10.35 -2.74
C THR A 199 5.37 -11.21 -3.85
N LEU A 200 4.33 -10.73 -4.54
CA LEU A 200 3.79 -11.34 -5.74
C LEU A 200 4.57 -10.82 -6.96
N ALA A 201 4.63 -11.62 -8.01
CA ALA A 201 5.45 -11.33 -9.20
C ALA A 201 4.60 -11.21 -10.47
N ASP A 202 3.29 -11.23 -10.30
CA ASP A 202 2.28 -11.30 -11.34
C ASP A 202 1.38 -10.06 -11.35
N ASP A 203 2.05 -8.93 -11.31
CA ASP A 203 1.61 -7.55 -11.49
C ASP A 203 0.61 -7.35 -12.64
N ALA A 204 -0.61 -6.89 -12.32
CA ALA A 204 -1.62 -6.51 -13.30
C ALA A 204 -1.75 -4.98 -13.42
N GLU A 205 -1.44 -4.45 -14.61
CA GLU A 205 -1.62 -3.03 -14.95
C GLU A 205 -3.07 -2.70 -15.40
N SER A 206 -3.84 -3.72 -15.76
CA SER A 206 -5.24 -3.66 -16.16
C SER A 206 -5.87 -5.06 -16.08
N LEU A 207 -7.14 -5.18 -16.44
CA LEU A 207 -7.88 -6.46 -16.43
C LEU A 207 -8.11 -7.05 -17.82
N TRP A 208 -7.58 -6.45 -18.90
CA TRP A 208 -8.03 -6.76 -20.28
C TRP A 208 -7.61 -8.15 -20.78
N HIS A 209 -6.55 -8.72 -20.22
CA HIS A 209 -6.12 -10.08 -20.50
C HIS A 209 -7.01 -11.12 -19.82
N LYS A 210 -7.82 -10.71 -18.83
CA LYS A 210 -8.76 -11.57 -18.13
C LYS A 210 -10.06 -11.70 -18.92
N ASN A 211 -10.72 -12.83 -18.76
CA ASN A 211 -12.06 -13.08 -19.29
C ASN A 211 -12.84 -14.12 -18.49
N GLY A 212 -14.17 -13.98 -18.47
CA GLY A 212 -15.07 -14.85 -17.73
C GLY A 212 -15.17 -14.49 -16.25
N LEU A 213 -15.88 -15.32 -15.49
CA LEU A 213 -16.33 -14.98 -14.14
C LEU A 213 -15.18 -14.68 -13.13
N PRO A 214 -15.39 -13.75 -12.17
CA PRO A 214 -16.63 -12.99 -11.91
C PRO A 214 -16.86 -11.85 -12.93
N GLN A 215 -18.14 -11.59 -13.27
CA GLN A 215 -18.47 -10.59 -14.30
C GLN A 215 -18.06 -9.18 -13.89
N THR A 216 -18.04 -8.88 -12.57
CA THR A 216 -17.56 -7.60 -12.05
C THR A 216 -16.20 -7.23 -12.63
N LEU A 217 -15.24 -8.15 -12.58
CA LEU A 217 -13.88 -7.94 -13.03
C LEU A 217 -13.73 -8.09 -14.55
N ASP A 218 -14.41 -9.07 -15.15
CA ASP A 218 -14.42 -9.32 -16.61
C ASP A 218 -14.89 -8.10 -17.41
N GLN A 219 -15.85 -7.35 -16.87
CA GLN A 219 -16.44 -6.21 -17.57
C GLN A 219 -15.87 -4.88 -17.10
N MET A 220 -14.70 -4.89 -16.46
CA MET A 220 -14.00 -3.68 -16.01
C MET A 220 -12.81 -3.37 -16.93
N HIS A 221 -13.00 -3.49 -18.24
CA HIS A 221 -11.95 -3.19 -19.24
C HIS A 221 -11.74 -1.69 -19.46
N ASN A 222 -12.46 -0.84 -18.75
CA ASN A 222 -12.20 0.59 -18.70
C ASN A 222 -11.36 1.01 -17.49
N LEU A 223 -10.78 0.09 -16.72
CA LEU A 223 -9.87 0.39 -15.61
C LEU A 223 -8.42 -0.01 -15.90
N THR A 224 -7.49 0.90 -15.59
CA THR A 224 -6.05 0.65 -15.54
C THR A 224 -5.47 1.21 -14.24
N PHE A 225 -4.25 0.81 -13.89
CA PHE A 225 -3.59 1.26 -12.68
C PHE A 225 -2.31 2.04 -12.99
N VAL A 226 -2.07 3.09 -12.21
CA VAL A 226 -0.78 3.78 -12.23
C VAL A 226 0.27 2.89 -11.63
N GLU A 227 0.00 2.02 -10.67
CA GLU A 227 0.95 1.01 -10.18
C GLU A 227 0.29 -0.36 -10.29
N PRO A 228 1.03 -1.43 -10.62
CA PRO A 228 0.43 -2.74 -10.80
C PRO A 228 -0.22 -3.24 -9.50
N MET A 229 -1.33 -3.98 -9.67
CA MET A 229 -2.07 -4.60 -8.58
C MET A 229 -2.07 -6.11 -8.75
N ASP A 230 -2.14 -6.85 -7.66
CA ASP A 230 -2.03 -8.32 -7.67
C ASP A 230 -3.36 -9.01 -7.35
N LEU A 231 -4.20 -8.37 -6.55
CA LEU A 231 -5.44 -8.94 -6.04
C LEU A 231 -6.63 -8.00 -6.23
N ALA A 232 -7.82 -8.57 -6.31
CA ALA A 232 -9.09 -7.86 -6.18
C ALA A 232 -10.00 -8.52 -5.14
N ILE A 233 -10.57 -7.72 -4.26
CA ILE A 233 -11.64 -8.06 -3.30
C ILE A 233 -12.93 -7.44 -3.85
N VAL A 234 -13.89 -8.28 -4.22
CA VAL A 234 -15.18 -7.88 -4.78
C VAL A 234 -16.27 -8.20 -3.76
N PHE A 235 -17.00 -7.17 -3.31
CA PHE A 235 -17.97 -7.28 -2.22
C PHE A 235 -19.12 -6.27 -2.40
N GLY A 236 -20.16 -6.37 -1.58
CA GLY A 236 -21.35 -5.52 -1.60
C GLY A 236 -22.68 -6.26 -1.40
N SER A 237 -22.66 -7.57 -1.20
CA SER A 237 -23.87 -8.32 -0.86
C SER A 237 -23.51 -9.26 0.26
N GLU A 238 -24.23 -9.16 1.36
CA GLU A 238 -24.00 -9.93 2.59
C GLU A 238 -24.13 -11.45 2.37
N TRP A 239 -24.78 -11.84 1.28
CA TRP A 239 -24.94 -13.24 0.90
C TRP A 239 -23.68 -13.81 0.23
N GLY A 240 -22.69 -12.95 -0.07
CA GLY A 240 -21.44 -13.27 -0.74
C GLY A 240 -20.30 -13.68 0.19
N ASP A 241 -20.60 -14.21 1.38
CA ASP A 241 -19.61 -14.55 2.41
C ASP A 241 -18.72 -15.73 2.03
N GLY A 242 -17.45 -15.44 1.78
CA GLY A 242 -16.44 -16.40 1.36
C GLY A 242 -15.66 -15.95 0.13
N PRO A 243 -14.53 -16.62 -0.16
CA PRO A 243 -13.55 -16.09 -1.09
C PRO A 243 -13.90 -16.26 -2.58
N ALA A 244 -14.97 -16.98 -2.95
CA ALA A 244 -15.10 -17.48 -4.32
C ALA A 244 -16.54 -17.67 -4.83
N TYR A 245 -17.37 -16.62 -4.83
CA TYR A 245 -18.66 -16.63 -5.52
C TYR A 245 -18.55 -16.08 -6.92
N THR A 246 -18.03 -16.89 -7.84
CA THR A 246 -17.86 -16.45 -9.24
C THR A 246 -19.19 -16.09 -9.95
N ASN A 247 -20.35 -16.56 -9.44
CA ASN A 247 -21.67 -16.39 -10.06
C ASN A 247 -22.78 -15.90 -9.10
N LEU A 248 -22.45 -15.04 -8.12
CA LEU A 248 -23.44 -14.46 -7.21
C LEU A 248 -24.34 -13.45 -7.92
N THR A 249 -25.66 -13.63 -7.80
CA THR A 249 -26.66 -12.69 -8.30
C THR A 249 -27.13 -11.77 -7.18
N TYR A 250 -26.90 -10.47 -7.35
CA TYR A 250 -27.35 -9.40 -6.44
C TYR A 250 -28.19 -8.39 -7.23
N ALA A 251 -29.38 -8.06 -6.71
CA ALA A 251 -30.42 -7.28 -7.40
C ALA A 251 -30.70 -7.71 -8.86
N GLY A 252 -30.71 -9.03 -9.09
CA GLY A 252 -30.99 -9.62 -10.40
C GLY A 252 -29.84 -9.55 -11.41
N TYR A 253 -28.65 -9.14 -11.00
CA TYR A 253 -27.45 -9.13 -11.83
C TYR A 253 -26.34 -9.98 -11.23
N ASN A 254 -25.66 -10.76 -12.08
CA ASN A 254 -24.54 -11.59 -11.67
C ASN A 254 -23.27 -10.74 -11.59
N PHE A 255 -22.95 -10.21 -10.42
CA PHE A 255 -21.65 -9.59 -10.19
C PHE A 255 -20.56 -10.66 -10.05
N GLY A 256 -20.87 -11.70 -9.29
CA GLY A 256 -19.85 -12.47 -8.60
C GLY A 256 -19.12 -11.63 -7.54
N GLN A 257 -18.64 -12.30 -6.49
CA GLN A 257 -17.97 -11.70 -5.33
C GLN A 257 -16.88 -12.65 -4.82
N GLY A 258 -16.01 -12.15 -3.95
CA GLY A 258 -14.88 -12.89 -3.39
C GLY A 258 -13.53 -12.22 -3.67
N ILE A 259 -12.45 -12.97 -3.47
CA ILE A 259 -11.08 -12.47 -3.48
C ILE A 259 -10.30 -13.22 -4.56
N TYR A 260 -9.76 -12.49 -5.54
CA TYR A 260 -9.19 -13.07 -6.75
C TYR A 260 -7.79 -12.55 -7.05
N TYR A 261 -6.90 -13.44 -7.51
CA TYR A 261 -5.64 -13.05 -8.14
C TYR A 261 -5.88 -12.42 -9.51
N LEU A 262 -5.11 -11.37 -9.82
CA LEU A 262 -5.15 -10.64 -11.09
C LEU A 262 -4.11 -11.12 -12.11
N SER A 263 -3.29 -12.12 -11.74
CA SER A 263 -2.21 -12.74 -12.50
C SER A 263 -2.19 -12.51 -14.02
N THR A 264 -1.08 -12.03 -14.57
CA THR A 264 -0.91 -11.82 -16.02
C THR A 264 -0.76 -13.10 -16.84
N ASN A 265 -0.50 -14.25 -16.19
CA ASN A 265 -0.23 -15.53 -16.85
C ASN A 265 -1.47 -16.41 -17.11
N SER A 266 -2.65 -15.96 -16.71
CA SER A 266 -3.92 -16.67 -16.95
C SER A 266 -4.97 -15.70 -17.45
N THR A 267 -5.75 -16.12 -18.43
CA THR A 267 -6.93 -15.38 -18.86
C THR A 267 -8.11 -15.54 -17.91
N LYS A 268 -8.03 -16.40 -16.90
CA LYS A 268 -9.11 -16.63 -15.93
C LYS A 268 -8.79 -16.04 -14.56
N PHE A 269 -9.83 -15.61 -13.85
CA PHE A 269 -9.74 -15.26 -12.44
C PHE A 269 -9.64 -16.52 -11.60
N THR A 270 -8.78 -16.48 -10.59
CA THR A 270 -8.56 -17.59 -9.64
C THR A 270 -8.72 -17.02 -8.24
N ALA A 271 -9.53 -17.67 -7.41
CA ALA A 271 -9.72 -17.24 -6.04
C ALA A 271 -8.42 -17.36 -5.23
N VAL A 272 -8.20 -16.42 -4.31
CA VAL A 272 -7.06 -16.45 -3.40
C VAL A 272 -7.21 -17.63 -2.44
N THR A 273 -6.19 -18.47 -2.38
CA THR A 273 -6.27 -19.73 -1.63
C THR A 273 -6.35 -19.46 -0.14
N ASN A 274 -7.32 -20.07 0.54
CA ASN A 274 -7.59 -19.92 1.98
C ASN A 274 -7.91 -18.48 2.42
N ALA A 275 -8.18 -17.57 1.49
CA ALA A 275 -8.68 -16.25 1.85
C ALA A 275 -10.09 -16.36 2.43
N ARG A 276 -10.47 -15.36 3.23
CA ARG A 276 -11.77 -15.27 3.88
C ARG A 276 -12.36 -13.90 3.63
N LEU A 277 -13.68 -13.84 3.47
CA LEU A 277 -14.45 -12.61 3.30
C LEU A 277 -15.75 -12.80 4.05
N SER A 278 -16.06 -11.88 4.96
CA SER A 278 -17.38 -11.80 5.60
C SER A 278 -17.91 -10.37 5.45
N GLN A 279 -19.21 -10.26 5.21
CA GLN A 279 -19.94 -9.05 4.93
C GLN A 279 -21.22 -9.08 5.76
N PHE A 280 -21.50 -8.00 6.47
CA PHE A 280 -22.63 -7.98 7.39
C PHE A 280 -23.19 -6.57 7.60
N ASP A 281 -24.46 -6.51 7.95
CA ASP A 281 -25.21 -5.27 8.16
C ASP A 281 -24.82 -4.58 9.47
N GLY A 282 -25.40 -3.41 9.72
CA GLY A 282 -25.38 -2.76 11.02
C GLY A 282 -24.25 -1.77 11.22
N ALA A 283 -24.24 -1.13 12.39
CA ALA A 283 -23.39 0.03 12.65
C ALA A 283 -22.45 -0.17 13.84
N GLY A 284 -21.26 0.43 13.74
CA GLY A 284 -20.27 0.40 14.80
C GLY A 284 -19.65 -0.99 14.99
N PHE A 285 -19.12 -1.20 16.19
CA PHE A 285 -18.38 -2.40 16.58
C PHE A 285 -19.25 -3.46 17.28
N SER A 286 -20.57 -3.23 17.33
CA SER A 286 -21.51 -4.14 18.00
C SER A 286 -21.69 -5.42 17.18
N PRO A 287 -21.72 -6.60 17.80
CA PRO A 287 -22.01 -7.83 17.08
C PRO A 287 -23.42 -7.88 16.50
N CYS A 288 -23.55 -8.52 15.33
CA CYS A 288 -24.84 -8.88 14.73
C CYS A 288 -25.63 -9.74 15.71
N VAL A 289 -26.91 -9.42 15.89
CA VAL A 289 -27.75 -10.05 16.92
C VAL A 289 -28.71 -11.07 16.33
N SER A 290 -29.00 -10.97 15.03
CA SER A 290 -29.71 -11.98 14.27
C SER A 290 -29.09 -12.17 12.88
N GLY A 291 -29.66 -13.07 12.07
CA GLY A 291 -29.13 -13.37 10.74
C GLY A 291 -29.60 -12.41 9.64
N ASP A 292 -30.57 -11.55 9.91
CA ASP A 292 -31.14 -10.53 9.02
C ASP A 292 -31.69 -9.42 9.92
N ASP A 293 -30.85 -8.42 10.25
CA ASP A 293 -31.15 -7.44 11.29
C ASP A 293 -31.93 -6.23 10.76
N ASP A 294 -31.88 -5.95 9.44
CA ASP A 294 -32.52 -4.78 8.84
C ASP A 294 -33.35 -5.03 7.56
N GLY A 295 -33.35 -6.25 7.01
CA GLY A 295 -34.06 -6.61 5.79
C GLY A 295 -33.40 -6.13 4.49
N ASP A 296 -32.13 -5.75 4.52
CA ASP A 296 -31.35 -5.29 3.38
C ASP A 296 -30.16 -6.20 3.09
N GLU A 297 -29.89 -6.48 1.82
CA GLU A 297 -28.78 -7.34 1.41
C GLU A 297 -27.44 -6.57 1.25
N ARG A 298 -27.40 -5.30 1.68
CA ARG A 298 -26.32 -4.32 1.42
C ARG A 298 -25.30 -4.30 2.54
N THR A 299 -24.06 -4.65 2.19
CA THR A 299 -22.92 -4.59 3.11
C THR A 299 -22.67 -3.19 3.67
N ASP A 300 -22.81 -3.05 5.00
CA ASP A 300 -22.36 -1.89 5.78
C ASP A 300 -20.95 -2.08 6.36
N ARG A 301 -20.61 -3.33 6.68
CA ARG A 301 -19.37 -3.74 7.33
C ARG A 301 -18.82 -5.01 6.70
N TRP A 302 -17.51 -5.12 6.60
CA TRP A 302 -16.89 -6.28 5.98
C TRP A 302 -15.46 -6.49 6.47
N GLU A 303 -15.02 -7.73 6.38
CA GLU A 303 -13.69 -8.14 6.79
C GLU A 303 -13.13 -9.18 5.82
N ALA A 304 -11.88 -9.01 5.43
CA ALA A 304 -11.15 -9.93 4.58
C ALA A 304 -9.84 -10.37 5.24
N GLY A 305 -9.60 -11.68 5.20
CA GLY A 305 -8.37 -12.30 5.70
C GLY A 305 -7.58 -12.89 4.53
N LEU A 306 -6.33 -12.46 4.39
CA LEU A 306 -5.43 -12.81 3.31
C LEU A 306 -4.21 -13.54 3.89
N PRO A 307 -4.10 -14.86 3.70
CA PRO A 307 -2.97 -15.62 4.24
C PRO A 307 -1.65 -15.15 3.65
N TRP A 308 -0.65 -14.90 4.50
CA TRP A 308 0.69 -14.51 4.05
C TRP A 308 1.31 -15.52 3.07
N SER A 309 1.00 -16.80 3.25
CA SER A 309 1.39 -17.88 2.34
C SER A 309 0.79 -17.73 0.94
N ALA A 310 -0.44 -17.22 0.84
CA ALA A 310 -1.12 -16.93 -0.42
C ALA A 310 -0.59 -15.65 -1.10
N LEU A 311 0.05 -14.78 -0.32
CA LEU A 311 0.71 -13.54 -0.79
C LEU A 311 2.19 -13.74 -1.12
N ASN A 312 2.71 -14.98 -1.06
CA ASN A 312 4.13 -15.29 -1.24
C ASN A 312 5.05 -14.52 -0.25
N ALA A 313 4.56 -14.32 0.99
CA ALA A 313 5.25 -13.59 2.06
C ALA A 313 5.67 -14.56 3.20
N PRO A 314 6.75 -15.36 3.05
CA PRO A 314 7.08 -16.43 3.99
C PRO A 314 7.48 -15.96 5.40
N GLY A 315 7.90 -14.70 5.55
CA GLY A 315 8.17 -14.02 6.84
C GLY A 315 7.00 -13.16 7.33
N GLY A 316 5.79 -13.35 6.80
CA GLY A 316 4.64 -12.53 7.15
C GLY A 316 4.80 -11.07 6.73
N SER A 317 4.37 -10.15 7.60
CA SER A 317 4.45 -8.70 7.36
C SER A 317 5.86 -8.23 6.99
N THR A 318 6.89 -8.80 7.61
CA THR A 318 8.30 -8.42 7.36
C THR A 318 8.85 -8.81 5.98
N SER A 319 8.13 -9.66 5.23
CA SER A 319 8.51 -9.98 3.83
C SER A 319 8.06 -8.93 2.83
N VAL A 320 7.15 -8.05 3.23
CA VAL A 320 6.56 -7.03 2.38
C VAL A 320 7.28 -5.71 2.62
N THR A 321 7.65 -5.00 1.56
CA THR A 321 8.23 -3.65 1.66
C THR A 321 7.26 -2.54 1.29
N TRP A 322 6.19 -2.88 0.56
CA TRP A 322 5.09 -1.96 0.29
C TRP A 322 3.78 -2.70 0.08
N ILE A 323 2.68 -2.05 0.48
CA ILE A 323 1.32 -2.44 0.14
C ILE A 323 0.66 -1.24 -0.53
N LEU A 324 0.13 -1.47 -1.72
CA LEU A 324 -0.64 -0.48 -2.47
C LEU A 324 -2.12 -0.83 -2.40
N VAL A 325 -2.96 0.19 -2.22
CA VAL A 325 -4.41 0.04 -2.13
C VAL A 325 -5.08 0.98 -3.10
N GLY A 326 -5.98 0.44 -3.91
CA GLY A 326 -6.85 1.22 -4.78
C GLY A 326 -8.26 0.63 -4.73
N GLY A 327 -9.29 1.41 -5.01
CA GLY A 327 -10.65 0.88 -5.04
C GLY A 327 -11.57 1.71 -5.91
N VAL A 328 -12.53 1.04 -6.52
CA VAL A 328 -13.59 1.67 -7.32
C VAL A 328 -14.94 1.09 -6.93
N MET A 329 -15.99 1.87 -7.12
CA MET A 329 -17.37 1.39 -7.08
C MET A 329 -17.91 1.19 -8.47
N ALA A 330 -18.59 0.07 -8.67
CA ALA A 330 -18.98 -0.39 -9.97
C ALA A 330 -20.47 -0.73 -10.00
N SER A 331 -21.19 -0.22 -11.00
CA SER A 331 -22.61 -0.53 -11.15
C SER A 331 -22.84 -1.83 -11.94
N ARG A 332 -24.07 -2.34 -11.93
CA ARG A 332 -24.51 -3.44 -12.82
C ARG A 332 -24.41 -3.10 -14.31
N SER A 333 -24.40 -1.81 -14.66
CA SER A 333 -24.52 -1.35 -16.04
C SER A 333 -23.18 -1.51 -16.78
N THR A 334 -23.25 -2.00 -18.02
CA THR A 334 -22.08 -2.28 -18.87
C THR A 334 -22.31 -1.79 -20.31
N ASN A 335 -21.22 -1.44 -20.99
CA ASN A 335 -21.17 -1.14 -22.42
C ASN A 335 -20.08 -2.01 -23.05
N GLY A 336 -20.48 -3.17 -23.59
CA GLY A 336 -19.51 -4.19 -23.98
C GLY A 336 -18.78 -4.74 -22.75
N ASN A 337 -17.45 -4.60 -22.73
CA ASN A 337 -16.59 -5.02 -21.62
C ASN A 337 -16.24 -3.88 -20.67
N ASP A 338 -16.88 -2.73 -20.80
CA ASP A 338 -16.64 -1.56 -19.94
C ASP A 338 -17.78 -1.42 -18.92
N ARG A 339 -17.44 -1.17 -17.66
CA ARG A 339 -18.40 -1.06 -16.55
C ARG A 339 -18.64 0.40 -16.24
N TYR A 340 -19.87 0.71 -15.84
CA TYR A 340 -20.17 2.03 -15.32
C TYR A 340 -19.54 2.21 -13.94
N LEU A 341 -18.54 3.10 -13.84
CA LEU A 341 -17.77 3.33 -12.62
C LEU A 341 -18.15 4.66 -11.94
N SER A 342 -18.22 4.64 -10.61
CA SER A 342 -18.37 5.84 -9.78
C SER A 342 -17.14 6.74 -9.89
N ALA A 343 -17.32 8.05 -9.72
CA ALA A 343 -16.19 8.96 -9.49
C ALA A 343 -15.63 8.87 -8.06
N THR A 344 -16.34 8.26 -7.12
CA THR A 344 -15.84 8.01 -5.77
C THR A 344 -14.90 6.79 -5.77
N TYR A 345 -13.71 6.93 -5.18
CA TYR A 345 -12.64 5.93 -5.25
C TYR A 345 -11.80 5.84 -3.95
N ILE A 346 -11.04 4.76 -3.80
CA ILE A 346 -9.93 4.63 -2.84
C ILE A 346 -8.62 4.71 -3.61
N GLY A 347 -7.66 5.50 -3.12
CA GLY A 347 -6.36 5.69 -3.77
C GLY A 347 -5.84 7.10 -3.56
N ASP A 348 -4.66 7.37 -4.13
CA ASP A 348 -4.12 8.73 -4.17
C ASP A 348 -4.95 9.59 -5.14
N ARG A 349 -5.14 9.09 -6.37
CA ARG A 349 -5.85 9.82 -7.43
C ARG A 349 -6.52 8.88 -8.42
N ALA A 350 -7.68 9.28 -8.96
CA ALA A 350 -8.30 8.62 -10.10
C ALA A 350 -8.41 9.60 -11.28
N PHE A 351 -8.00 9.15 -12.46
CA PHE A 351 -7.93 9.96 -13.67
C PHE A 351 -8.90 9.40 -14.70
N GLY A 352 -9.82 10.23 -15.21
CA GLY A 352 -10.79 9.80 -16.21
C GLY A 352 -11.78 10.90 -16.54
N THR A 353 -12.35 10.86 -17.75
CA THR A 353 -13.38 11.81 -18.16
C THR A 353 -14.66 11.51 -17.39
N ARG A 354 -15.28 12.54 -16.83
CA ARG A 354 -16.59 12.41 -16.17
C ARG A 354 -17.73 12.58 -17.17
N ASP A 355 -18.80 11.84 -16.96
CA ASP A 355 -20.04 11.99 -17.69
C ASP A 355 -20.92 13.13 -17.13
N GLU A 356 -22.12 13.29 -17.68
CA GLU A 356 -23.08 14.34 -17.28
C GLU A 356 -23.59 14.21 -15.84
N TYR A 357 -23.39 13.05 -15.20
CA TYR A 357 -23.78 12.79 -13.81
C TYR A 357 -22.61 12.93 -12.84
N GLY A 358 -21.42 13.31 -13.33
CA GLY A 358 -20.23 13.46 -12.50
C GLY A 358 -19.55 12.13 -12.14
N ASN A 359 -19.93 11.02 -12.77
CA ASN A 359 -19.26 9.72 -12.62
C ASN A 359 -18.21 9.53 -13.72
N PHE A 360 -17.26 8.62 -13.56
CA PHE A 360 -16.45 8.19 -14.70
C PHE A 360 -17.31 7.48 -15.76
N GLY A 361 -18.40 6.85 -15.35
CA GLY A 361 -19.33 6.16 -16.24
C GLY A 361 -18.63 5.05 -17.00
N TYR A 362 -18.83 4.97 -18.33
CA TYR A 362 -18.14 4.00 -19.19
C TYR A 362 -16.80 4.51 -19.73
N ASN A 363 -16.33 5.67 -19.28
CA ASN A 363 -15.04 6.20 -19.75
C ASN A 363 -13.89 5.40 -19.13
N PHE A 364 -12.71 5.50 -19.76
CA PHE A 364 -11.49 4.94 -19.20
C PHE A 364 -11.08 5.69 -17.92
N VAL A 365 -10.67 4.90 -16.93
CA VAL A 365 -10.17 5.34 -15.64
C VAL A 365 -8.78 4.76 -15.43
N THR A 366 -7.83 5.61 -15.06
CA THR A 366 -6.52 5.20 -14.55
C THR A 366 -6.49 5.52 -13.06
N LEU A 367 -6.31 4.49 -12.22
CA LEU A 367 -6.30 4.63 -10.77
C LEU A 367 -4.87 4.64 -10.24
N ALA A 368 -4.47 5.71 -9.58
CA ALA A 368 -3.27 5.77 -8.76
C ALA A 368 -3.59 5.27 -7.35
N PRO A 369 -3.06 4.09 -6.96
CA PRO A 369 -3.28 3.59 -5.61
C PRO A 369 -2.51 4.45 -4.59
N VAL A 370 -2.90 4.32 -3.33
CA VAL A 370 -2.18 4.87 -2.18
C VAL A 370 -1.31 3.78 -1.56
N LYS A 371 -0.12 4.15 -1.07
CA LYS A 371 0.71 3.26 -0.25
C LYS A 371 0.24 3.27 1.21
N ILE A 372 0.14 2.10 1.81
CA ILE A 372 -0.11 1.95 3.25
C ILE A 372 1.21 1.59 3.93
N ALA A 373 1.50 2.30 5.01
CA ALA A 373 2.73 2.15 5.79
C ALA A 373 2.74 0.82 6.54
N LEU A 374 3.92 0.21 6.60
CA LEU A 374 4.19 -0.99 7.41
C LEU A 374 4.96 -0.57 8.66
N GLU A 375 4.70 -1.19 9.80
CA GLU A 375 5.35 -0.83 11.09
C GLU A 375 6.89 -0.86 11.03
N HIS A 376 7.48 -1.76 10.24
CA HIS A 376 8.92 -1.87 10.05
C HIS A 376 9.49 -0.99 8.94
N GLY A 377 8.63 -0.30 8.18
CA GLY A 377 9.04 0.67 7.16
C GLY A 377 9.46 2.01 7.78
N ASP A 378 9.88 2.93 6.93
CA ASP A 378 10.30 4.30 7.23
C ASP A 378 9.79 5.16 6.06
N GLU A 379 8.68 5.87 6.27
CA GLU A 379 7.92 6.50 5.18
C GLU A 379 8.54 7.84 4.74
N ASP A 380 9.16 8.59 5.64
CA ASP A 380 9.84 9.84 5.34
C ASP A 380 11.37 9.72 5.19
N ASN A 381 11.93 8.52 5.43
CA ASN A 381 13.34 8.16 5.28
C ASN A 381 14.28 8.91 6.23
N ASP A 382 13.82 9.16 7.46
CA ASP A 382 14.62 9.85 8.47
C ASP A 382 15.40 8.90 9.40
N GLY A 383 15.20 7.57 9.25
CA GLY A 383 15.86 6.53 10.03
C GLY A 383 15.02 5.99 11.19
N LEU A 384 13.84 6.56 11.43
CA LEU A 384 12.86 6.08 12.41
C LEU A 384 11.86 5.11 11.76
N PRO A 385 11.47 4.02 12.44
CA PRO A 385 10.41 3.16 11.92
C PRO A 385 9.04 3.80 12.09
N ASN A 386 8.19 3.64 11.08
CA ASN A 386 6.79 4.04 11.08
C ASN A 386 6.05 3.62 12.36
N GLY A 387 6.28 2.40 12.84
CA GLY A 387 5.63 1.89 14.05
C GLY A 387 6.07 2.60 15.33
N TRP A 388 7.31 3.09 15.38
CA TRP A 388 7.79 3.90 16.51
C TRP A 388 7.18 5.29 16.45
N GLU A 389 7.25 5.96 15.31
CA GLU A 389 6.66 7.29 15.15
C GLU A 389 5.16 7.27 15.45
N HIS A 390 4.44 6.28 14.90
CA HIS A 390 3.00 6.16 15.11
C HIS A 390 2.67 5.96 16.59
N ALA A 391 3.47 5.19 17.33
CA ALA A 391 3.22 4.95 18.75
C ALA A 391 3.33 6.21 19.62
N TYR A 392 4.09 7.22 19.18
CA TYR A 392 4.34 8.43 19.95
C TYR A 392 3.70 9.71 19.39
N PHE A 393 3.38 9.71 18.09
CA PHE A 393 2.90 10.90 17.37
C PHE A 393 1.58 10.67 16.60
N ASP A 394 0.98 9.48 16.64
CA ASP A 394 -0.21 9.11 15.84
C ASP A 394 -0.03 9.43 14.34
N SER A 395 1.21 9.32 13.85
CA SER A 395 1.66 9.63 12.49
C SER A 395 2.92 8.84 12.17
N VAL A 396 3.17 8.58 10.88
CA VAL A 396 4.36 7.85 10.40
C VAL A 396 5.36 8.76 9.65
N ILE A 397 5.20 10.08 9.81
CA ILE A 397 6.03 11.11 9.17
C ILE A 397 6.18 12.40 10.01
N ALA A 398 5.64 12.41 11.23
CA ALA A 398 5.59 13.64 12.05
C ALA A 398 6.65 13.65 13.15
N GLY A 399 7.29 12.52 13.42
CA GLY A 399 8.22 12.35 14.53
C GLY A 399 9.67 12.58 14.10
N ALA A 400 9.96 13.69 13.42
CA ALA A 400 11.25 13.88 12.75
C ALA A 400 12.46 13.57 13.66
N ALA A 401 13.41 12.79 13.15
CA ALA A 401 14.55 12.24 13.89
C ALA A 401 15.35 13.26 14.73
N ALA A 402 15.43 14.51 14.29
CA ALA A 402 16.21 15.57 14.93
C ALA A 402 15.40 16.45 15.92
N ASP A 403 14.10 16.20 16.08
CA ASP A 403 13.25 16.95 17.01
C ASP A 403 13.39 16.42 18.43
N ASP A 404 13.17 17.29 19.41
CA ASP A 404 13.15 17.04 20.86
C ASP A 404 11.82 17.60 21.40
N PRO A 405 10.72 16.84 21.30
CA PRO A 405 9.37 17.38 21.55
C PRO A 405 9.06 17.67 23.02
N ASP A 406 9.75 17.00 23.96
CA ASP A 406 9.56 17.18 25.40
C ASP A 406 10.65 18.05 26.07
N GLU A 407 11.61 18.54 25.28
CA GLU A 407 12.68 19.47 25.67
C GLU A 407 13.62 18.90 26.75
N ASP A 408 13.83 17.58 26.76
CA ASP A 408 14.71 16.90 27.73
C ASP A 408 16.19 16.86 27.31
N GLY A 409 16.46 17.25 26.06
CA GLY A 409 17.78 17.31 25.44
C GLY A 409 18.19 16.05 24.68
N MET A 410 17.31 15.06 24.53
CA MET A 410 17.44 13.93 23.61
C MET A 410 16.56 14.16 22.37
N ASP A 411 17.13 13.94 21.19
CA ASP A 411 16.34 13.92 19.96
C ASP A 411 15.66 12.56 19.76
N ASN A 412 14.61 12.53 18.93
CA ASN A 412 13.82 11.34 18.62
C ASN A 412 14.69 10.14 18.18
N GLU A 413 15.76 10.37 17.37
CA GLU A 413 16.69 9.30 16.99
C GLU A 413 17.41 8.71 18.20
N SER A 414 17.99 9.56 19.05
CA SER A 414 18.69 9.13 20.26
C SER A 414 17.75 8.39 21.20
N GLU A 415 16.50 8.84 21.31
CA GLU A 415 15.50 8.20 22.13
C GLU A 415 15.04 6.86 21.61
N TYR A 416 14.84 6.76 20.30
CA TYR A 416 14.56 5.50 19.64
C TYR A 416 15.68 4.49 19.89
N VAL A 417 16.94 4.90 19.74
CA VAL A 417 18.11 4.06 20.04
C VAL A 417 18.17 3.69 21.53
N ALA A 418 17.83 4.61 22.44
CA ALA A 418 17.83 4.35 23.87
C ALA A 418 16.65 3.52 24.38
N GLY A 419 15.54 3.49 23.64
CA GLY A 419 14.26 2.93 24.09
C GLY A 419 13.49 3.86 25.02
N THR A 420 13.75 5.17 24.98
CA THR A 420 13.03 6.17 25.76
C THR A 420 11.76 6.66 25.04
N ARG A 421 11.11 7.72 25.55
CA ARG A 421 9.78 8.16 25.12
C ARG A 421 9.84 9.65 24.77
N PRO A 422 9.61 10.03 23.51
CA PRO A 422 9.81 11.41 23.02
C PRO A 422 8.77 12.42 23.44
N ASN A 423 7.93 12.06 24.39
CA ASN A 423 6.83 12.88 24.88
C ASN A 423 6.75 12.85 26.42
N ASP A 424 7.84 12.46 27.08
CA ASP A 424 7.95 12.32 28.52
C ASP A 424 9.34 12.74 28.98
N GLU A 425 9.48 14.00 29.41
CA GLU A 425 10.73 14.62 29.88
C GLU A 425 11.47 13.86 31.01
N PHE A 426 10.82 12.89 31.64
CA PHE A 426 11.41 12.03 32.68
C PHE A 426 11.98 10.71 32.14
N SER A 427 11.65 10.37 30.90
CA SER A 427 12.09 9.19 30.17
C SER A 427 13.41 9.47 29.45
N VAL A 428 14.49 9.70 30.20
CA VAL A 428 15.79 10.08 29.62
C VAL A 428 16.86 9.00 29.82
N PHE A 429 17.70 8.76 28.80
CA PHE A 429 18.88 7.91 28.95
C PHE A 429 20.02 8.68 29.61
N ARG A 430 20.14 8.49 30.93
CA ARG A 430 21.14 9.19 31.73
C ARG A 430 21.86 8.26 32.70
N ALA A 431 23.19 8.30 32.65
CA ALA A 431 24.03 7.68 33.66
C ALA A 431 24.05 8.52 34.95
N GLN A 432 23.92 7.85 36.09
CA GLN A 432 23.91 8.40 37.43
C GLN A 432 24.90 7.65 38.32
N ALA A 433 25.54 8.37 39.23
CA ALA A 433 26.37 7.78 40.27
C ALA A 433 25.50 7.26 41.42
N LEU A 434 25.69 6.01 41.84
CA LEU A 434 25.09 5.45 43.05
C LEU A 434 26.00 5.66 44.27
N GLY A 435 26.28 6.92 44.58
CA GLY A 435 27.10 7.33 45.71
C GLY A 435 28.51 7.79 45.35
N GLU A 436 29.28 8.11 46.38
CA GLU A 436 30.67 8.56 46.24
C GLU A 436 31.61 7.40 45.89
N PRO A 437 32.68 7.63 45.13
CA PRO A 437 33.72 6.63 44.90
C PRO A 437 34.27 6.07 46.21
N ALA A 438 34.32 4.75 46.33
CA ALA A 438 34.84 4.04 47.50
C ALA A 438 35.99 3.10 47.10
N ALA A 439 36.67 2.52 48.10
CA ALA A 439 37.83 1.65 47.87
C ALA A 439 37.50 0.37 47.08
N ASP A 440 36.22 -0.01 47.05
CA ASP A 440 35.65 -1.13 46.32
C ASP A 440 35.09 -0.77 44.93
N GLY A 441 35.12 0.51 44.54
CA GLY A 441 34.76 0.97 43.19
C GLY A 441 33.90 2.23 43.15
N PHE A 442 33.53 2.64 41.94
CA PHE A 442 32.52 3.66 41.68
C PHE A 442 31.36 3.05 40.90
N VAL A 443 30.16 3.15 41.46
CA VAL A 443 28.98 2.47 40.93
C VAL A 443 28.19 3.41 40.03
N LEU A 444 28.12 3.07 38.75
CA LEU A 444 27.28 3.73 37.75
C LEU A 444 25.95 2.99 37.63
N ARG A 445 24.87 3.74 37.45
CA ARG A 445 23.54 3.22 37.10
C ARG A 445 22.97 4.01 35.93
N TRP A 446 22.24 3.36 35.05
CA TRP A 446 21.50 4.01 33.96
C TRP A 446 20.17 3.30 33.72
N SER A 447 19.22 3.97 33.05
CA SER A 447 17.98 3.37 32.56
C SER A 447 18.29 2.28 31.54
N SER A 448 17.61 1.15 31.65
CA SER A 448 17.81 0.03 30.74
C SER A 448 16.52 -0.46 30.14
N GLU A 449 16.52 -0.63 28.83
CA GLU A 449 15.45 -1.24 28.05
C GLU A 449 15.85 -2.57 27.43
N SER A 450 14.86 -3.45 27.22
CA SER A 450 15.07 -4.76 26.58
C SER A 450 15.57 -4.59 25.14
N ASN A 451 16.29 -5.59 24.62
CA ASN A 451 16.85 -5.56 23.25
C ASN A 451 17.76 -4.34 23.01
N ARG A 452 18.50 -3.96 24.05
CA ARG A 452 19.59 -2.98 23.99
C ARG A 452 20.86 -3.58 24.55
N THR A 453 21.99 -3.08 24.07
CA THR A 453 23.32 -3.39 24.59
C THR A 453 24.00 -2.11 25.04
N TYR A 454 24.81 -2.21 26.10
CA TYR A 454 25.48 -1.06 26.68
C TYR A 454 26.98 -1.25 26.71
N ALA A 455 27.70 -0.12 26.64
CA ALA A 455 29.13 -0.08 26.86
C ALA A 455 29.47 1.05 27.83
N VAL A 456 30.47 0.82 28.67
CA VAL A 456 30.99 1.78 29.64
C VAL A 456 32.38 2.17 29.21
N TYR A 457 32.61 3.47 29.12
CA TYR A 457 33.91 4.05 28.82
C TYR A 457 34.36 4.96 29.97
N GLY A 458 35.67 5.05 30.16
CA GLY A 458 36.28 5.91 31.17
C GLY A 458 37.40 6.77 30.60
N ALA A 459 37.54 7.99 31.13
CA ALA A 459 38.60 8.94 30.80
C ALA A 459 39.12 9.63 32.07
N THR A 460 40.37 10.06 32.06
CA THR A 460 40.96 10.82 33.20
C THR A 460 40.51 12.28 33.23
N ASN A 461 40.06 12.82 32.10
CA ASN A 461 39.51 14.16 31.95
C ASN A 461 38.69 14.24 30.64
N LEU A 462 37.88 15.29 30.48
CA LEU A 462 37.03 15.48 29.29
C LEU A 462 37.77 15.72 27.96
N GLN A 463 39.08 16.00 27.99
CA GLN A 463 39.90 16.18 26.79
C GLN A 463 40.61 14.88 26.36
N ALA A 464 40.72 13.90 27.26
CA ALA A 464 41.30 12.60 26.98
C ALA A 464 40.29 11.72 26.21
N ALA A 465 40.82 10.78 25.42
CA ALA A 465 39.98 9.77 24.79
C ALA A 465 39.31 8.89 25.86
N PHE A 466 38.04 8.57 25.62
CA PHE A 466 37.29 7.63 26.45
C PHE A 466 37.66 6.20 26.05
N GLU A 467 38.30 5.49 26.97
CA GLU A 467 38.71 4.10 26.80
C GLU A 467 37.60 3.16 27.26
N GLU A 468 37.33 2.11 26.48
CA GLU A 468 36.36 1.08 26.84
C GLU A 468 36.76 0.37 28.14
N LYS A 469 35.82 0.25 29.06
CA LYS A 469 35.96 -0.46 30.34
C LYS A 469 35.07 -1.72 30.38
N ALA A 470 33.96 -1.68 29.66
CA ALA A 470 33.11 -2.84 29.38
C ALA A 470 32.31 -2.59 28.09
N ALA A 471 32.04 -3.64 27.34
CA ALA A 471 31.19 -3.64 26.16
C ALA A 471 30.24 -4.84 26.18
N ASP A 472 29.28 -4.83 25.26
CA ASP A 472 28.27 -5.88 25.10
C ASP A 472 27.53 -6.22 26.40
N LEU A 473 27.34 -5.23 27.28
CA LEU A 473 26.59 -5.43 28.51
C LEU A 473 25.13 -5.66 28.15
N PRO A 474 24.55 -6.82 28.50
CA PRO A 474 23.15 -7.09 28.20
C PRO A 474 22.26 -6.17 29.04
N ALA A 475 21.13 -5.77 28.46
CA ALA A 475 20.10 -5.06 29.19
C ALA A 475 19.61 -5.83 30.43
N THR A 476 19.44 -5.10 31.53
CA THR A 476 18.79 -5.58 32.75
C THR A 476 17.70 -4.58 33.18
N PRO A 477 16.57 -4.50 32.46
CA PRO A 477 15.51 -3.55 32.78
C PRO A 477 15.02 -3.70 34.23
N PRO A 478 14.64 -2.58 34.90
CA PRO A 478 14.57 -1.22 34.35
C PRO A 478 15.90 -0.44 34.43
N SER A 479 16.97 -1.02 34.96
CA SER A 479 18.25 -0.31 35.07
C SER A 479 19.45 -1.25 35.16
N ASN A 480 20.51 -0.93 34.43
CA ASN A 480 21.81 -1.57 34.58
C ASN A 480 22.65 -0.86 35.64
N VAL A 481 23.59 -1.62 36.20
CA VAL A 481 24.60 -1.13 37.14
C VAL A 481 25.97 -1.65 36.72
N TYR A 482 27.00 -0.82 36.83
CA TYR A 482 28.40 -1.21 36.62
C TYR A 482 29.29 -0.61 37.70
N THR A 483 30.10 -1.46 38.34
CA THR A 483 31.09 -1.02 39.31
C THR A 483 32.43 -0.83 38.61
N ALA A 484 32.81 0.43 38.38
CA ALA A 484 34.09 0.78 37.81
C ALA A 484 35.21 0.69 38.86
N ASP A 485 36.35 0.14 38.46
CA ASP A 485 37.58 0.24 39.26
C ASP A 485 38.11 1.68 39.20
N VAL A 486 38.30 2.30 40.36
CA VAL A 486 38.78 3.68 40.50
C VAL A 486 40.27 3.78 40.84
N GLY A 487 40.95 2.65 41.07
CA GLY A 487 42.37 2.62 41.44
C GLY A 487 42.71 3.46 42.70
N VAL A 488 44.01 3.59 43.00
CA VAL A 488 44.50 4.41 44.12
C VAL A 488 44.73 5.86 43.66
N ALA A 489 43.63 6.62 43.56
CA ALA A 489 43.49 8.08 43.46
C ALA A 489 43.47 8.79 42.08
N GLN A 490 42.70 9.90 42.08
CA GLN A 490 42.42 10.94 41.07
C GLN A 490 41.15 10.71 40.25
N GLY A 491 40.12 11.55 40.49
CA GLY A 491 38.80 11.43 39.87
C GLY A 491 38.84 11.33 38.34
N GLY A 492 37.81 10.73 37.77
CA GLY A 492 37.69 10.49 36.33
C GLY A 492 36.27 10.73 35.83
N PHE A 493 36.09 10.60 34.53
CA PHE A 493 34.82 10.77 33.83
C PHE A 493 34.40 9.44 33.21
N PHE A 494 33.11 9.15 33.29
CA PHE A 494 32.53 7.96 32.66
C PHE A 494 31.48 8.37 31.63
N ARG A 495 31.40 7.59 30.57
CA ARG A 495 30.35 7.68 29.55
C ARG A 495 29.75 6.29 29.39
N VAL A 496 28.43 6.23 29.37
CA VAL A 496 27.70 5.02 28.99
C VAL A 496 27.11 5.27 27.60
N SER A 497 27.25 4.30 26.71
CA SER A 497 26.55 4.31 25.41
C SER A 497 25.53 3.17 25.36
N VAL A 498 24.52 3.36 24.53
CA VAL A 498 23.46 2.39 24.24
C VAL A 498 23.47 2.08 22.73
N SER A 499 23.11 0.86 22.36
CA SER A 499 22.98 0.41 20.98
C SER A 499 21.83 -0.59 20.85
N ARG A 500 21.20 -0.60 19.68
CA ARG A 500 20.04 -1.42 19.30
C ARG A 500 20.46 -2.74 18.65
#